data_AF-A0A534RIY6-F1
#
_entry.id   AF-A0A534RIY6-F1
#
_cell.length_a   1.000
_cell.length_b   1.000
_cell.length_c   1.000
_cell.angle_alpha   90.00
_cell.angle_beta   90.00
_cell.angle_gamma   90.00
#
_symmetry.space_group_name_H-M   'P 1'
#
loop_
_entity.id
_entity.type
_entity.pdbx_description
1 polymer ?
#
loop_
_entity_poly.entity_id
_entity_poly.type
_entity_poly.pdbx_seq_one_letter_code
_entity_poly.pdbx_strand_id
1 'polypeptide(L)' 'MRTSVLAAEPPGPGTERRIIRTQRVPAKPLSLEEAVEQLDLSGDEFLVFTNASNQTLAVLYRRRDGGYGLIEP' A
#
# COMPACT_ATOMS: atom_id res chain seq x y z
N MET A 1 -12.04 23.52 32.65
CA MET A 1 -11.45 23.00 31.41
C MET A 1 -12.04 21.62 31.14
N ARG A 2 -12.92 21.49 30.14
CA ARG A 2 -13.49 20.20 29.75
C ARG A 2 -12.92 19.79 28.41
N THR A 3 -12.11 18.74 28.43
CA THR A 3 -11.58 18.04 27.25
C THR A 3 -12.76 17.48 26.46
N SER A 4 -12.99 18.01 25.25
CA SER A 4 -13.85 17.36 24.27
C SER A 4 -13.07 16.24 23.60
N VAL A 5 -13.38 15.00 24.00
CA VAL A 5 -13.06 13.80 23.24
C VAL A 5 -14.04 13.73 22.07
N LEU A 6 -13.52 13.83 20.84
CA LEU A 6 -14.30 13.49 19.64
C LEU A 6 -14.61 11.99 19.67
N ALA A 7 -15.84 11.67 20.08
CA ALA A 7 -16.42 10.36 19.86
C ALA A 7 -16.63 10.21 18.34
N ALA A 8 -15.87 9.31 17.72
CA ALA A 8 -16.16 8.87 16.36
C ALA A 8 -17.51 8.13 16.40
N GLU A 9 -18.52 8.70 15.75
CA GLU A 9 -19.85 8.10 15.64
C GLU A 9 -19.78 6.75 14.89
N PRO A 10 -20.59 5.74 15.26
CA PRO A 10 -20.58 4.46 14.59
C PRO A 10 -21.07 4.60 13.14
N PRO A 11 -20.45 3.91 12.16
CA PRO A 11 -20.88 4.00 10.77
C PRO A 11 -22.30 3.42 10.59
N GLY A 12 -23.23 4.25 10.09
CA GLY A 12 -24.61 3.84 9.78
C GLY A 12 -24.71 2.91 8.56
N PRO A 13 -25.86 2.24 8.35
CA PRO A 13 -26.05 1.28 7.27
C PRO A 13 -26.16 2.01 5.93
N GLY A 14 -25.05 2.13 5.24
CA GLY A 14 -24.94 2.79 3.94
C GLY A 14 -23.52 3.23 3.64
N THR A 15 -22.53 2.34 3.86
CA THR A 15 -21.11 2.64 3.66
C THR A 15 -20.84 3.06 2.23
N GLU A 16 -20.87 4.38 2.00
CA GLU A 16 -20.36 5.01 0.79
C GLU A 16 -18.91 4.54 0.61
N ARG A 17 -18.54 4.17 -0.62
CA ARG A 17 -17.19 3.70 -0.96
C ARG A 17 -16.19 4.84 -0.72
N ARG A 18 -15.69 4.96 0.50
CA ARG A 18 -14.81 6.03 0.92
C ARG A 18 -13.36 5.58 0.85
N ILE A 19 -12.52 6.38 0.19
CA ILE A 19 -11.06 6.20 0.24
C ILE A 19 -10.62 6.61 1.64
N ILE A 20 -10.19 5.64 2.45
CA ILE A 20 -9.84 5.85 3.86
C ILE A 20 -8.36 6.19 4.07
N ARG A 21 -7.50 5.89 3.09
CA ARG A 21 -6.06 6.16 3.16
C ARG A 21 -5.49 6.37 1.76
N THR A 22 -4.68 7.41 1.61
CA THR A 22 -3.94 7.71 0.38
C THR A 22 -2.46 7.77 0.72
N GLN A 23 -1.67 6.87 0.16
CA GLN A 23 -0.23 6.85 0.29
C GLN A 23 0.39 7.33 -1.02
N ARG A 24 1.17 8.41 -0.96
CA ARG A 24 1.94 8.92 -2.10
C ARG A 24 3.40 8.56 -1.88
N VAL A 25 3.90 7.64 -2.68
CA VAL A 25 5.30 7.23 -2.66
C VAL A 25 5.95 7.54 -4.00
N PRO A 26 7.18 8.06 -4.04
CA PRO A 26 7.91 8.20 -5.28
C PRO A 26 8.21 6.79 -5.83
N ALA A 27 7.71 6.49 -7.03
CA ALA A 27 7.93 5.21 -7.71
C ALA A 27 9.37 5.12 -8.23
N LYS A 28 10.31 4.83 -7.33
CA LYS A 28 11.74 4.67 -7.67
C LYS A 28 11.94 3.45 -8.59
N PRO A 29 12.90 3.51 -9.53
CA PRO A 29 13.33 2.33 -10.26
C PRO A 29 13.92 1.30 -9.28
N LEU A 30 13.39 0.08 -9.29
CA LEU A 30 13.87 -1.04 -8.48
C LEU A 30 13.82 -2.33 -9.29
N SER A 31 14.77 -3.23 -9.03
CA SER A 31 14.68 -4.63 -9.45
C SER A 31 13.62 -5.36 -8.62
N LEU A 32 13.14 -6.51 -9.10
CA LEU A 32 12.15 -7.31 -8.36
C LEU A 32 12.68 -7.74 -6.99
N GLU A 33 13.94 -8.13 -6.90
CA GLU A 33 14.57 -8.54 -5.64
C GLU A 33 14.64 -7.37 -4.64
N GLU A 34 15.11 -6.21 -5.10
CA GLU A 34 15.17 -4.99 -4.27
C GLU A 34 13.77 -4.56 -3.80
N ALA A 35 12.75 -4.70 -4.66
CA ALA A 35 11.38 -4.40 -4.31
C ALA A 35 10.85 -5.37 -3.22
N VAL A 36 11.22 -6.66 -3.27
CA VAL A 36 10.88 -7.63 -2.22
C VAL A 36 11.55 -7.26 -0.89
N GLU A 37 12.85 -6.97 -0.91
CA GLU A 37 13.57 -6.55 0.30
C GLU A 37 12.98 -5.28 0.90
N GLN A 38 12.65 -4.30 0.06
CA GLN A 38 12.06 -3.05 0.52
C GLN A 38 10.66 -3.25 1.11
N LEU A 39 9.83 -4.10 0.51
CA LEU A 39 8.51 -4.45 1.05
C LEU A 39 8.65 -5.16 2.40
N ASP A 40 9.68 -6.00 2.55
CA ASP A 40 9.93 -6.70 3.80
C ASP A 40 10.35 -5.76 4.94
N LEU A 41 11.33 -4.89 4.67
CA LEU A 41 11.86 -3.91 5.62
C LEU A 41 10.86 -2.83 6.01
N SER A 42 9.98 -2.42 5.07
CA SER A 42 8.99 -1.38 5.34
C SER A 42 7.83 -1.90 6.21
N GLY A 43 7.56 -3.21 6.16
CA GLY A 43 6.39 -3.82 6.82
C GLY A 43 5.05 -3.45 6.18
N ASP A 44 5.06 -2.76 5.04
CA ASP A 44 3.88 -2.42 4.26
C ASP A 44 3.28 -3.66 3.56
N GLU A 45 2.00 -3.57 3.17
CA GLU A 45 1.32 -4.62 2.40
C GLU A 45 1.54 -4.47 0.89
N PHE A 46 1.79 -3.25 0.42
CA PHE A 46 1.92 -2.88 -0.99
C PHE A 46 3.13 -1.98 -1.21
N LEU A 47 3.87 -2.24 -2.28
CA LEU A 47 4.95 -1.40 -2.77
C LEU A 47 4.70 -1.05 -4.23
N VAL A 48 4.66 0.25 -4.54
CA VAL A 48 4.57 0.75 -5.91
C VAL A 48 5.97 1.20 -6.34
N PHE A 49 6.44 0.69 -7.48
CA PHE A 49 7.78 0.98 -7.98
C PHE A 49 7.79 0.98 -9.51
N THR A 50 8.89 1.48 -10.09
CA THR A 50 9.15 1.33 -11.53
C THR A 50 10.08 0.13 -11.69
N ASN A 51 9.71 -0.89 -12.44
CA ASN A 51 10.55 -2.05 -12.66
C ASN A 51 11.76 -1.65 -13.52
N ALA A 52 12.97 -1.85 -12.99
CA ALA A 52 14.20 -1.39 -13.61
C ALA A 52 14.50 -2.09 -14.94
N SER A 53 14.00 -3.31 -15.15
CA SER A 53 14.27 -4.11 -16.35
C SER A 53 13.50 -3.65 -17.59
N ASN A 54 12.27 -3.17 -17.39
CA ASN A 54 11.33 -2.83 -18.48
C ASN A 54 10.82 -1.38 -18.38
N GLN A 55 11.23 -0.64 -17.35
CA GLN A 55 10.80 0.74 -17.08
C GLN A 55 9.28 0.92 -16.94
N THR A 56 8.55 -0.15 -16.60
CA THR A 56 7.10 -0.08 -16.38
C THR A 56 6.77 0.08 -14.91
N LEU A 57 5.61 0.67 -14.63
CA LEU A 57 5.12 0.79 -13.25
C LEU A 57 4.59 -0.58 -12.80
N ALA A 58 4.96 -1.01 -11.61
CA ALA A 58 4.54 -2.28 -11.04
C ALA A 58 4.11 -2.12 -9.57
N VAL A 59 3.24 -3.02 -9.11
CA VAL A 59 2.81 -3.10 -7.71
C VAL A 59 3.15 -4.49 -7.16
N LEU A 60 4.06 -4.54 -6.19
CA LEU A 60 4.36 -5.73 -5.41
C LEU A 60 3.51 -5.75 -4.14
N TYR A 61 2.97 -6.90 -3.77
CA TYR A 61 2.18 -7.04 -2.55
C TYR A 61 2.37 -8.40 -1.87
N ARG A 62 2.15 -8.43 -0.55
CA ARG A 62 2.17 -9.68 0.22
C ARG A 62 0.86 -10.45 0.04
N ARG A 63 0.95 -11.73 -0.31
CA ARG A 63 -0.21 -12.62 -0.39
C ARG A 63 -0.51 -13.23 0.97
N ARG A 64 -1.78 -13.62 1.17
CA ARG A 64 -2.22 -14.30 2.41
C ARG A 64 -1.59 -15.67 2.61
N ASP A 65 -1.12 -16.32 1.53
CA ASP A 65 -0.42 -17.61 1.58
C ASP A 65 1.08 -17.48 1.92
N GLY A 66 1.59 -16.27 2.16
CA GLY A 66 2.99 -16.02 2.50
C GLY A 66 3.90 -15.79 1.30
N GLY A 67 3.39 -15.97 0.07
CA GLY A 67 4.09 -15.57 -1.15
C GLY A 67 3.97 -14.08 -1.48
N TYR A 68 4.61 -13.69 -2.58
CA TYR A 68 4.49 -12.36 -3.16
C TYR A 68 3.62 -12.39 -4.42
N GLY A 69 2.87 -11.32 -4.64
CA GLY A 69 2.13 -11.07 -5.87
C GLY A 69 2.67 -9.83 -6.57
N LEU A 70 2.71 -9.88 -7.90
CA LEU A 70 3.12 -8.77 -8.75
C LEU A 70 1.96 -8.40 -9.67
N ILE A 71 1.67 -7.10 -9.79
CA ILE A 71 0.73 -6.54 -10.76
C ILE A 71 1.50 -5.61 -11.68
N GLU A 72 1.41 -5.85 -12.98
CA GLU A 72 1.97 -5.02 -14.07
C GLU A 72 0.85 -4.63 -15.05
N PRO A 73 0.94 -3.45 -15.70
CA PRO A 73 -0.02 -2.97 -16.69
C PRO A 73 0.10 -3.66 -18.06
#